data_AF-A0A1H2SPG8-F1
#
_entry.id   AF-A0A1H2SPG8-F1
#
_cell.length_a   1.000
_cell.length_b   1.000
_cell.length_c   1.000
_cell.angle_alpha   90.00
_cell.angle_beta   90.00
_cell.angle_gamma   90.00
#
_symmetry.space_group_name_H-M   'P 1'
#
loop_
_entity.id
_entity.type
_entity.pdbx_description
1 polymer ?
#
loop_
_entity_poly.entity_id
_entity_poly.type
_entity_poly.pdbx_seq_one_letter_code
_entity_poly.pdbx_strand_id
1 'polypeptide(L)'
;MDKRLYNAYMEEIAYQKHMLQNVQRWLSLSFLISTIGVLLAYMYASASLVIAIIGYLLVFVGVLSTLTFGLGFYRGRKNVNKVIDEFENRVHLSNTPH
;
A
#
# COMPACT_ATOMS: atom_id res chain seq x y z
N MET A 1 -9.09 -7.28 30.49
CA MET A 1 -9.43 -6.20 29.54
C MET A 1 -10.92 -6.22 29.22
N ASP A 2 -11.56 -5.06 29.03
CA ASP A 2 -12.98 -4.98 28.68
C ASP A 2 -13.27 -5.53 27.26
N LYS A 3 -14.35 -6.29 27.11
CA LYS A 3 -14.75 -6.91 25.83
C LYS A 3 -14.98 -5.90 24.70
N ARG A 4 -15.51 -4.71 25.03
CA ARG A 4 -15.70 -3.62 24.06
C ARG A 4 -14.37 -3.11 23.52
N LEU A 5 -13.40 -2.89 24.40
CA LEU A 5 -12.08 -2.41 24.04
C LEU A 5 -11.33 -3.45 23.18
N TYR A 6 -11.41 -4.72 23.56
CA TYR A 6 -10.86 -5.82 22.76
C TYR A 6 -11.40 -5.81 21.33
N ASN A 7 -12.73 -5.76 21.17
CA ASN A 7 -13.36 -5.79 19.86
C ASN A 7 -12.99 -4.57 19.01
N ALA A 8 -12.90 -3.38 19.63
CA ALA A 8 -12.49 -2.16 18.94
C ALA A 8 -11.08 -2.26 18.35
N TYR A 9 -10.11 -2.79 19.10
CA TYR A 9 -8.76 -3.03 18.58
C TYR A 9 -8.74 -4.04 17.44
N MET A 10 -9.49 -5.14 17.56
CA MET A 10 -9.57 -6.14 16.50
C MET A 10 -10.16 -5.57 15.21
N GLU A 11 -11.19 -4.72 15.33
CA GLU A 11 -11.79 -4.01 14.20
C GLU A 11 -10.80 -3.04 13.54
N GLU A 12 -10.07 -2.25 14.34
CA GLU A 12 -9.06 -1.32 13.82
C GLU A 12 -7.91 -2.07 13.12
N ILE A 13 -7.40 -3.15 13.71
CA ILE A 13 -6.34 -3.98 13.10
C ILE A 13 -6.83 -4.57 11.77
N ALA A 14 -8.06 -5.09 11.72
CA ALA A 14 -8.64 -5.64 10.50
C ALA A 14 -8.80 -4.56 9.42
N TYR A 15 -9.30 -3.38 9.80
CA TYR A 15 -9.44 -2.23 8.91
C TYR A 15 -8.08 -1.80 8.34
N GLN A 16 -7.08 -1.59 9.19
CA GLN A 16 -5.77 -1.13 8.72
C GLN A 16 -5.06 -2.19 7.85
N LYS A 17 -5.21 -3.49 8.16
CA LYS A 17 -4.72 -4.58 7.29
C LYS A 17 -5.41 -4.56 5.93
N HIS A 18 -6.73 -4.36 5.88
CA HIS A 18 -7.48 -4.25 4.63
C HIS A 18 -7.03 -3.03 3.81
N MET A 19 -6.82 -1.89 4.46
CA MET A 19 -6.28 -0.69 3.81
C MET A 19 -4.89 -0.94 3.23
N LEU A 20 -4.02 -1.66 3.95
CA LEU A 20 -2.70 -2.01 3.47
C LEU A 20 -2.75 -2.91 2.23
N GLN A 21 -3.70 -3.86 2.17
CA GLN A 21 -3.93 -4.68 0.97
C GLN A 21 -4.36 -3.83 -0.22
N ASN A 22 -5.20 -2.81 -0.01
CA ASN A 22 -5.56 -1.87 -1.08
C ASN A 22 -4.34 -1.11 -1.59
N VAL A 23 -3.48 -0.59 -0.71
CA VAL A 23 -2.23 0.08 -1.13
C VAL A 23 -1.32 -0.87 -1.92
N GLN A 24 -1.24 -2.14 -1.52
CA GLN A 24 -0.49 -3.15 -2.28
C GLN A 24 -1.08 -3.40 -3.68
N ARG A 25 -2.40 -3.44 -3.82
CA ARG A 25 -3.05 -3.55 -5.14
C ARG A 25 -2.74 -2.35 -6.02
N TRP A 26 -2.80 -1.14 -5.46
CA TRP A 26 -2.46 0.10 -6.18
C TRP A 26 -0.98 0.14 -6.59
N LEU A 27 -0.08 -0.37 -5.76
CA LEU A 27 1.33 -0.58 -6.12
C LEU A 27 1.46 -1.49 -7.35
N SER A 28 0.83 -2.66 -7.32
CA SER A 28 0.87 -3.60 -8.45
C SER A 28 0.30 -3.01 -9.74
N LEU A 29 -0.82 -2.28 -9.65
CA LEU A 29 -1.41 -1.59 -10.80
C LEU A 29 -0.47 -0.51 -11.36
N SER A 30 0.23 0.22 -10.48
CA SER A 30 1.20 1.24 -10.90
C SER A 30 2.38 0.64 -11.67
N PHE A 31 2.89 -0.50 -11.22
CA PHE A 31 3.92 -1.26 -11.95
C PHE A 31 3.43 -1.79 -13.30
N LEU A 32 2.21 -2.30 -13.36
CA LEU A 32 1.62 -2.80 -14.60
C LEU A 32 1.49 -1.67 -15.63
N ILE A 33 0.96 -0.52 -15.22
CA ILE A 33 0.83 0.67 -16.07
C ILE A 33 2.21 1.14 -16.57
N SER A 34 3.20 1.21 -15.67
CA SER A 34 4.56 1.60 -16.05
C SER A 34 5.16 0.62 -17.06
N THR A 35 4.99 -0.68 -16.85
CA THR A 35 5.48 -1.73 -17.76
C THR A 35 4.84 -1.61 -19.15
N ILE A 36 3.51 -1.42 -19.22
CA ILE A 36 2.81 -1.18 -20.49
C ILE A 36 3.36 0.08 -21.17
N GLY A 37 3.59 1.15 -20.40
CA GLY A 37 4.22 2.37 -20.89
C GLY A 37 5.59 2.15 -21.52
N VAL A 38 6.45 1.35 -20.87
CA VAL A 38 7.79 1.00 -21.40
C VAL A 38 7.66 0.25 -22.72
N LEU A 39 6.77 -0.75 -22.80
CA LEU A 39 6.55 -1.53 -24.02
C LEU A 39 6.08 -0.62 -25.18
N LEU A 40 5.12 0.26 -24.93
CA LEU A 40 4.62 1.20 -25.94
C LEU A 40 5.71 2.18 -26.39
N ALA A 41 6.46 2.75 -25.42
CA ALA A 41 7.54 3.68 -25.71
C ALA A 41 8.64 3.02 -26.56
N TYR A 42 9.00 1.77 -26.26
CA TYR A 42 10.04 1.04 -26.98
C TYR A 42 9.58 0.58 -28.38
N MET A 43 8.44 -0.10 -28.47
CA MET A 43 7.97 -0.69 -29.74
C MET A 43 7.59 0.35 -30.79
N TYR A 44 7.08 1.52 -30.36
CA TYR A 44 6.55 2.54 -31.26
C TYR A 44 7.44 3.78 -31.36
N ALA A 45 8.64 3.79 -30.76
CA ALA A 45 9.58 4.91 -30.82
C ALA A 45 9.84 5.39 -32.26
N SER A 46 9.99 4.47 -33.21
CA SER A 46 10.24 4.76 -34.63
C SER A 46 9.01 4.67 -35.52
N ALA A 47 7.91 4.07 -35.05
CA ALA A 47 6.72 3.80 -35.84
C ALA A 47 5.62 4.85 -35.66
N SER A 48 5.45 5.37 -34.45
CA SER A 48 4.44 6.39 -34.14
C SER A 48 4.85 7.22 -32.94
N LEU A 49 5.22 8.47 -33.21
CA LEU A 49 5.61 9.44 -32.20
C LEU A 49 4.49 9.68 -31.17
N VAL A 50 3.22 9.65 -31.59
CA VAL A 50 2.06 9.81 -30.69
C VAL A 50 1.98 8.66 -29.68
N ILE A 51 2.09 7.40 -30.15
CA ILE A 51 2.04 6.23 -29.28
C ILE A 51 3.25 6.20 -28.34
N ALA A 52 4.44 6.57 -28.84
CA ALA A 52 5.64 6.65 -28.02
C ALA A 52 5.48 7.67 -26.87
N ILE A 53 4.93 8.87 -27.15
CA ILE A 53 4.65 9.88 -26.12
C ILE A 53 3.68 9.35 -25.07
N ILE A 54 2.60 8.68 -25.48
CA ILE A 54 1.66 8.05 -24.53
C ILE A 54 2.40 7.04 -23.65
N GLY A 55 3.27 6.21 -24.24
CA GLY A 55 4.13 5.28 -23.51
C GLY A 55 4.95 5.98 -22.41
N TYR A 56 5.67 7.05 -22.76
CA TYR A 56 6.46 7.82 -21.79
C TYR A 56 5.61 8.44 -20.68
N LEU A 57 4.43 8.96 -20.99
CA LEU A 57 3.50 9.50 -19.99
C LEU A 57 3.02 8.40 -19.02
N LEU A 58 2.70 7.21 -19.52
CA LEU A 58 2.32 6.08 -18.67
C LEU A 58 3.47 5.62 -17.78
N VAL A 59 4.71 5.59 -18.29
CA VAL A 59 5.91 5.31 -17.47
C VAL A 59 6.02 6.34 -16.34
N PHE A 60 5.92 7.62 -16.67
CA PHE A 60 6.05 8.71 -15.69
C PHE A 60 4.99 8.61 -14.58
N VAL A 61 3.72 8.46 -14.96
CA VAL A 61 2.60 8.32 -14.01
C VAL A 61 2.75 7.04 -13.17
N GLY A 62 3.12 5.92 -13.80
CA GLY A 62 3.31 4.65 -13.12
C GLY A 62 4.44 4.71 -12.09
N VAL A 63 5.59 5.29 -12.43
CA VAL A 63 6.72 5.46 -11.51
C VAL A 63 6.35 6.37 -10.34
N LEU A 64 5.73 7.52 -10.61
CA LEU A 64 5.34 8.47 -9.56
C LEU A 64 4.30 7.86 -8.61
N SER A 65 3.35 7.12 -9.14
CA SER A 65 2.33 6.39 -8.36
C SER A 65 2.97 5.31 -7.49
N THR A 66 3.91 4.52 -8.04
CA THR A 66 4.65 3.50 -7.31
C THR A 66 5.43 4.10 -6.14
N LEU A 67 6.13 5.23 -6.33
CA LEU A 67 6.86 5.89 -5.25
C LEU A 67 5.90 6.36 -4.15
N THR A 68 4.80 6.98 -4.53
CA THR A 68 3.79 7.51 -3.60
C THR A 68 3.14 6.39 -2.78
N PHE A 69 2.63 5.35 -3.44
CA PHE A 69 2.03 4.21 -2.76
C PHE A 69 3.06 3.37 -2.00
N GLY A 70 4.32 3.33 -2.45
CA GLY A 70 5.41 2.61 -1.78
C GLY A 70 5.74 3.23 -0.42
N LEU A 71 5.83 4.56 -0.37
CA LEU A 71 5.96 5.30 0.89
C LEU A 71 4.73 5.11 1.77
N GLY A 72 3.53 5.15 1.18
CA GLY A 72 2.27 4.88 1.88
C GLY A 72 2.23 3.50 2.51
N PHE A 73 2.65 2.46 1.78
CA PHE A 73 2.70 1.07 2.25
C PHE A 73 3.69 0.91 3.41
N TYR A 74 4.88 1.51 3.30
CA TYR A 74 5.89 1.47 4.36
C TYR A 74 5.36 2.10 5.66
N ARG A 75 4.74 3.27 5.57
CA ARG A 75 4.14 3.95 6.73
C ARG A 75 2.92 3.19 7.27
N GLY A 76 2.06 2.68 6.40
CA GLY A 76 0.87 1.90 6.76
C GLY A 76 1.22 0.64 7.56
N ARG A 77 2.26 -0.09 7.15
CA ARG A 77 2.77 -1.23 7.93
C ARG A 77 3.21 -0.85 9.34
N LYS A 78 3.93 0.26 9.49
CA LYS A 78 4.35 0.73 10.82
C LYS A 78 3.16 1.09 11.70
N ASN A 79 2.11 1.69 11.11
CA ASN A 79 0.89 2.01 11.84
C ASN A 79 0.17 0.76 12.32
N VAL A 80 0.01 -0.24 11.45
CA VAL A 80 -0.60 -1.54 11.82
C VAL A 80 0.17 -2.19 12.96
N ASN A 81 1.50 -2.27 12.85
CA ASN A 81 2.34 -2.87 13.89
C ASN A 81 2.22 -2.11 15.21
N LYS A 82 2.23 -0.78 15.19
CA LYS A 82 2.06 0.02 16.40
C LYS A 82 0.74 -0.27 17.12
N VAL A 83 -0.36 -0.42 16.38
CA VAL A 83 -1.67 -0.75 16.97
C VAL A 83 -1.67 -2.17 17.54
N ILE A 84 -1.03 -3.13 16.87
CA ILE A 84 -0.86 -4.49 17.37
C ILE A 84 -0.01 -4.50 18.66
N ASP A 85 1.12 -3.82 18.66
CA ASP A 85 2.02 -3.73 19.83
C ASP A 85 1.29 -3.09 21.03
N GLU A 86 0.50 -2.04 20.79
CA GLU A 86 -0.32 -1.41 21.83
C GLU A 86 -1.39 -2.37 22.37
N PHE A 87 -2.07 -3.10 21.48
CA PHE A 87 -3.06 -4.09 21.85
C PHE A 87 -2.46 -5.22 22.71
N GLU A 88 -1.33 -5.80 22.28
CA GLU A 88 -0.62 -6.85 23.01
C GLU A 88 -0.22 -6.37 24.41
N ASN A 89 0.36 -5.17 24.51
CA ASN A 89 0.73 -4.57 25.80
C ASN A 89 -0.48 -4.42 26.75
N ARG A 90 -1.64 -3.98 26.24
CA ARG A 90 -2.86 -3.85 27.05
C ARG A 90 -3.42 -5.20 27.50
N VAL A 91 -3.34 -6.22 26.65
CA VAL A 91 -3.71 -7.59 27.02
C VAL A 91 -2.80 -8.09 28.14
N HIS A 92 -1.48 -7.96 27.99
CA HIS A 92 -0.49 -8.36 28.99
C HIS A 92 -0.71 -7.70 30.35
N LEU A 93 -0.85 -6.37 30.38
CA LEU A 93 -1.12 -5.61 31.62
C LEU A 93 -2.41 -6.04 32.31
N SER A 94 -3.43 -6.45 31.54
CA SER A 94 -4.69 -6.90 32.13
C SER A 94 -4.66 -8.33 32.68
N ASN A 95 -3.62 -9.10 32.34
CA ASN A 95 -3.44 -10.50 32.75
C ASN A 95 -2.36 -10.66 33.85
N THR A 96 -1.59 -9.62 34.18
CA THR A 96 -0.66 -9.63 35.32
C THR A 96 -1.43 -9.41 36.63
N PRO A 97 -1.41 -10.37 37.58
CA PRO A 97 -2.02 -10.17 38.90
C PRO A 97 -1.27 -9.10 39.69
N HIS A 98 -2.02 -8.19 40.34
CA HIS A 98 -1.51 -7.25 41.34
C HIS A 98 -1.37 -7.93 42.70
#